data_AF-A0A351ZYH5-F1
#
_entry.id   AF-A0A351ZYH5-F1
#
_cell.length_a   1.000
_cell.length_b   1.000
_cell.length_c   1.000
_cell.angle_alpha   90.00
_cell.angle_beta   90.00
_cell.angle_gamma   90.00
#
_symmetry.space_group_name_H-M   'P 1'
#
loop_
_entity.id
_entity.type
_entity.pdbx_description
1 polymer ?
#
loop_
_entity_poly.entity_id
_entity_poly.type
_entity_poly.pdbx_seq_one_letter_code
_entity_poly.pdbx_strand_id
1 'polypeptide(L)'
;MTRPFLIVLSLLAFTLPALTQQQRAKRQEAVKELRTELRQWFMRDVLPTMSRMHSEYDASLSREDLATLARLRVDAKRLRSQVRADMKSLKGDFERGGRAELRNRLKALREKHREEYMRIVEQVKPIAKRSRTKLRELFDANEEKIEQWRAQSRKIIGDWKDDHDELGLNDRGEGRLPLLGSSDPRKSALRFILWDGTVDESDE
;
A
#
# COMPACT_ATOMS: atom_id res chain seq x y z
N MET A 1 17.18 47.94 -50.55
CA MET A 1 17.14 46.45 -50.61
C MET A 1 18.45 45.96 -50.02
N THR A 2 18.60 45.09 -49.03
CA THR A 2 17.76 44.31 -48.11
C THR A 2 18.74 43.84 -47.03
N ARG A 3 18.49 44.11 -45.75
CA ARG A 3 19.36 43.70 -44.63
C ARG A 3 19.08 42.23 -44.26
N PRO A 4 20.08 41.34 -44.11
CA PRO A 4 19.85 40.01 -43.58
C PRO A 4 19.83 40.02 -42.04
N PHE A 5 18.69 39.68 -41.46
CA PHE A 5 18.52 39.39 -40.03
C PHE A 5 18.96 37.94 -39.79
N LEU A 6 20.08 37.73 -39.09
CA LEU A 6 20.51 36.42 -38.60
C LEU A 6 19.81 36.13 -37.26
N ILE A 7 18.79 35.28 -37.30
CA ILE A 7 18.11 34.77 -36.10
C ILE A 7 18.99 33.66 -35.52
N VAL A 8 19.69 33.96 -34.42
CA VAL A 8 20.38 32.96 -33.59
C VAL A 8 19.32 32.25 -32.74
N LEU A 9 18.88 31.09 -33.20
CA LEU A 9 17.98 30.21 -32.47
C LEU A 9 18.78 29.49 -31.37
N SER A 10 18.81 30.08 -30.17
CA SER A 10 19.45 29.48 -29.00
C SER A 10 18.60 28.32 -28.48
N LEU A 11 18.99 27.09 -28.83
CA LEU A 11 18.44 25.85 -28.29
C LEU A 11 18.84 25.73 -26.80
N LEU A 12 18.00 26.26 -25.91
CA LEU A 12 18.04 25.93 -24.49
C LEU A 12 17.54 24.49 -24.31
N ALA A 13 18.48 23.54 -24.37
CA ALA A 13 18.25 22.19 -23.89
C ALA A 13 18.05 22.25 -22.36
N PHE A 14 16.79 22.22 -21.92
CA PHE A 14 16.43 22.01 -20.52
C PHE A 14 16.82 20.58 -20.12
N THR A 15 18.07 20.38 -19.71
CA THR A 15 18.52 19.16 -19.05
C THR A 15 17.94 19.15 -17.64
N LEU A 16 16.83 18.45 -17.45
CA LEU A 16 16.36 18.11 -16.10
C LEU A 16 17.51 17.38 -15.37
N PRO A 17 18.05 17.93 -14.26
CA PRO A 17 19.16 17.30 -13.58
C PRO A 17 18.69 15.94 -13.03
N ALA A 18 19.37 14.88 -13.47
CA ALA A 18 19.18 13.58 -12.85
C ALA A 18 19.57 13.70 -11.36
N LEU A 19 18.66 13.34 -10.45
CA LEU A 19 18.93 13.27 -9.02
C LEU A 19 20.24 12.52 -8.76
N THR A 20 21.16 13.17 -8.05
CA THR A 20 22.45 12.59 -7.67
C THR A 20 22.26 11.35 -6.80
N GLN A 21 23.24 10.44 -6.79
CA GLN A 21 23.19 9.23 -5.95
C GLN A 21 23.02 9.58 -4.46
N GLN A 22 23.64 10.68 -4.01
CA GLN A 22 23.51 11.20 -2.66
C GLN A 22 22.08 11.68 -2.36
N GLN A 23 21.43 12.42 -3.26
CA GLN A 23 20.02 12.83 -3.09
C GLN A 23 19.07 11.63 -3.08
N ARG A 24 19.35 10.59 -3.88
CA ARG A 24 18.56 9.34 -3.87
C ARG A 24 18.69 8.59 -2.54
N ALA A 25 19.90 8.52 -1.98
CA ALA A 25 20.14 7.89 -0.70
C ALA A 25 19.43 8.63 0.44
N LYS A 26 19.58 9.96 0.51
CA LYS A 26 18.87 10.82 1.47
C LYS A 26 17.35 10.63 1.39
N ARG A 27 16.80 10.63 0.17
CA ARG A 27 15.38 10.36 -0.05
C ARG A 27 14.95 8.99 0.44
N GLN A 28 15.75 7.95 0.20
CA GLN A 28 15.42 6.59 0.66
C GLN A 28 15.42 6.50 2.19
N GLU A 29 16.39 7.16 2.83
CA GLU A 29 16.51 7.20 4.28
C GLU A 29 15.34 7.96 4.92
N ALA A 30 15.02 9.16 4.43
CA ALA A 30 13.86 9.92 4.90
C ALA A 30 12.55 9.12 4.75
N VAL A 31 12.34 8.44 3.61
CA VAL A 31 11.15 7.61 3.41
C VAL A 31 11.09 6.42 4.38
N LYS A 32 12.24 5.85 4.76
CA LYS A 32 12.31 4.80 5.79
C LYS A 32 11.96 5.34 7.17
N GLU A 33 12.36 6.56 7.48
CA GLU A 33 11.99 7.24 8.71
C GLU A 33 10.47 7.43 8.80
N LEU A 34 9.83 8.01 7.78
CA LEU A 34 8.37 8.15 7.73
C LEU A 34 7.65 6.81 7.92
N ARG A 35 8.14 5.75 7.27
CA ARG A 35 7.55 4.40 7.43
C ARG A 35 7.69 3.88 8.85
N THR A 36 8.84 4.10 9.47
CA THR A 36 9.11 3.71 10.85
C THR A 36 8.17 4.45 11.79
N GLU A 37 8.03 5.76 11.65
CA GLU A 37 7.15 6.58 12.48
C GLU A 37 5.69 6.15 12.34
N LEU A 38 5.18 6.03 11.10
CA LEU A 38 3.82 5.56 10.85
C LEU A 38 3.58 4.16 11.40
N ARG A 39 4.58 3.27 11.34
CA ARG A 39 4.48 1.92 11.90
C ARG A 39 4.40 1.96 13.42
N GLN A 40 5.26 2.72 14.08
CA GLN A 40 5.26 2.85 15.54
C GLN A 40 3.93 3.42 16.03
N TRP A 41 3.45 4.49 15.39
CA TRP A 41 2.13 5.05 15.64
C TRP A 41 1.02 4.01 15.42
N PHE A 42 1.03 3.29 14.29
CA PHE A 42 0.03 2.26 14.01
C PHE A 42 0.02 1.16 15.08
N MET A 43 1.19 0.64 15.46
CA MET A 43 1.31 -0.41 16.47
C MET A 43 0.83 0.04 17.85
N ARG A 44 1.06 1.30 18.22
CA ARG A 44 0.65 1.86 19.51
C ARG A 44 -0.84 2.21 19.55
N ASP A 45 -1.33 2.93 18.54
CA ASP A 45 -2.61 3.64 18.61
C ASP A 45 -3.74 2.95 17.83
N VAL A 46 -3.41 2.19 16.78
CA VAL A 46 -4.40 1.60 15.86
C VAL A 46 -4.56 0.10 16.09
N LEU A 47 -3.43 -0.62 16.14
CA LEU A 47 -3.39 -2.08 16.19
C LEU A 47 -4.20 -2.67 17.37
N PRO A 48 -4.15 -2.14 18.61
CA PRO A 48 -4.91 -2.73 19.71
C PRO A 48 -6.42 -2.71 19.47
N THR A 49 -6.94 -1.59 18.96
CA THR A 49 -8.37 -1.46 18.65
C THR A 49 -8.74 -2.35 17.46
N MET A 50 -7.91 -2.37 16.40
CA MET A 50 -8.15 -3.23 15.25
C MET A 50 -8.15 -4.72 15.60
N SER A 51 -7.18 -5.18 16.41
CA SER A 51 -7.10 -6.58 16.86
C SER A 51 -8.34 -6.96 17.68
N ARG A 52 -8.84 -6.05 18.52
CA ARG A 52 -10.09 -6.26 19.25
C ARG A 52 -11.28 -6.37 18.31
N MET A 53 -11.46 -5.42 17.38
CA MET A 53 -12.53 -5.47 16.37
C MET A 53 -12.50 -6.76 15.56
N HIS A 54 -11.30 -7.22 15.19
CA HIS A 54 -11.08 -8.46 14.45
C HIS A 54 -11.49 -9.68 15.27
N SER A 55 -11.11 -9.72 16.55
CA SER A 55 -11.52 -10.79 17.47
C SER A 55 -13.04 -10.82 17.67
N GLU A 56 -13.68 -9.66 17.82
CA GLU A 56 -15.14 -9.54 17.92
C GLU A 56 -15.85 -9.98 16.63
N TYR A 57 -15.26 -9.68 15.47
CA TYR A 57 -15.75 -10.16 14.19
C TYR A 57 -15.65 -11.69 14.10
N ASP A 58 -14.50 -12.28 14.43
CA ASP A 58 -14.29 -13.72 14.38
C ASP A 58 -15.21 -14.48 15.34
N ALA A 59 -15.43 -13.95 16.54
CA ALA A 59 -16.35 -14.52 17.52
C ALA A 59 -17.81 -14.51 17.05
N SER A 60 -18.17 -13.65 16.10
CA SER A 60 -19.52 -13.58 15.52
C SER A 60 -19.78 -14.59 14.40
N LEU A 61 -18.72 -15.22 13.87
CA LEU A 61 -18.83 -16.14 12.75
C LEU A 61 -19.28 -17.53 13.20
N SER A 62 -19.90 -18.28 12.29
CA SER A 62 -20.09 -19.72 12.50
C SER A 62 -18.72 -20.41 12.55
N ARG A 63 -18.66 -21.58 13.20
CA ARG A 63 -17.41 -22.37 13.26
C ARG A 63 -16.87 -22.72 11.87
N GLU A 64 -17.77 -23.02 10.92
CA GLU A 64 -17.42 -23.34 9.53
C GLU A 64 -16.86 -22.11 8.79
N ASP A 65 -17.50 -20.95 8.95
CA ASP A 65 -17.06 -19.70 8.32
C ASP A 65 -15.71 -19.26 8.89
N LEU A 66 -15.52 -19.36 10.20
CA LEU A 66 -14.25 -19.05 10.86
C LEU A 66 -13.13 -19.98 10.39
N ALA A 67 -13.38 -21.29 10.30
CA ALA A 67 -12.40 -22.26 9.82
C ALA A 67 -12.01 -21.99 8.35
N THR A 68 -13.01 -21.70 7.50
CA THR A 68 -12.77 -21.32 6.10
C THR A 68 -11.96 -20.04 6.01
N LEU A 69 -12.32 -19.02 6.81
CA LEU A 69 -11.66 -17.74 6.81
C LEU A 69 -10.21 -17.82 7.32
N ALA A 70 -9.93 -18.65 8.32
CA ALA A 70 -8.58 -18.91 8.80
C ALA A 70 -7.68 -19.46 7.68
N ARG A 71 -8.17 -20.42 6.88
CA ARG A 71 -7.46 -20.92 5.69
C ARG A 71 -7.21 -19.80 4.68
N LEU A 72 -8.24 -19.01 4.37
CA LEU A 72 -8.14 -17.92 3.39
C LEU A 72 -7.17 -16.83 3.82
N ARG A 73 -7.04 -16.55 5.12
CA ARG A 73 -6.05 -15.62 5.67
C ARG A 73 -4.62 -16.11 5.46
N VAL A 74 -4.38 -17.40 5.69
CA VAL A 74 -3.08 -18.04 5.40
C VAL A 74 -2.76 -17.97 3.91
N ASP A 75 -3.71 -18.30 3.04
CA ASP A 75 -3.55 -18.22 1.59
C ASP A 75 -3.27 -16.78 1.13
N ALA A 76 -4.00 -15.80 1.67
CA ALA A 76 -3.81 -14.39 1.37
C ALA A 76 -2.45 -13.88 1.85
N LYS A 77 -1.98 -14.31 3.03
CA LYS A 77 -0.64 -13.99 3.54
C LYS A 77 0.44 -14.57 2.64
N ARG A 78 0.33 -15.85 2.28
CA ARG A 78 1.25 -16.52 1.36
C ARG A 78 1.30 -15.80 0.01
N LEU A 79 0.15 -15.44 -0.56
CA LEU A 79 0.08 -14.69 -1.82
C LEU A 79 0.77 -13.32 -1.71
N ARG A 80 0.56 -12.57 -0.62
CA ARG A 80 1.27 -11.30 -0.39
C ARG A 80 2.79 -11.50 -0.36
N SER A 81 3.28 -12.52 0.34
CA SER A 81 4.71 -12.83 0.38
C SER A 81 5.26 -13.23 -0.99
N GLN A 82 4.52 -14.03 -1.76
CA GLN A 82 4.88 -14.43 -3.13
C GLN A 82 4.96 -13.22 -4.06
N VAL A 83 3.95 -12.34 -4.06
CA VAL A 83 3.96 -11.09 -4.84
C VAL A 83 5.21 -10.27 -4.54
N ARG A 84 5.59 -10.15 -3.26
CA ARG A 84 6.77 -9.39 -2.87
C ARG A 84 8.07 -10.04 -3.36
N ALA A 85 8.20 -11.36 -3.21
CA ALA A 85 9.35 -12.10 -3.71
C ALA A 85 9.49 -11.96 -5.23
N ASP A 86 8.39 -12.13 -5.97
CA ASP A 86 8.40 -12.04 -7.43
C ASP A 86 8.72 -10.62 -7.92
N MET A 87 8.19 -9.58 -7.25
CA MET A 87 8.52 -8.19 -7.57
C MET A 87 9.98 -7.85 -7.25
N LYS A 88 10.53 -8.39 -6.15
CA LYS A 88 11.96 -8.22 -5.80
C LYS A 88 12.86 -8.89 -6.84
N SER A 89 12.52 -10.10 -7.26
CA SER A 89 13.22 -10.84 -8.33
C SER A 89 13.22 -10.04 -9.64
N LEU A 90 12.05 -9.53 -10.04
CA LEU A 90 11.90 -8.74 -11.26
C LEU A 90 12.71 -7.43 -11.24
N LYS A 91 12.87 -6.80 -10.06
CA LYS A 91 13.71 -5.61 -9.91
C LYS A 91 15.18 -5.93 -10.18
N GLY A 92 15.68 -7.08 -9.72
CA GLY A 92 17.05 -7.53 -10.01
C GLY A 92 17.30 -7.83 -11.49
N ASP A 93 16.26 -8.25 -12.22
CA ASP A 93 16.34 -8.46 -13.67
C ASP A 93 16.23 -7.17 -14.49
N PHE A 94 15.67 -6.10 -13.91
CA PHE A 94 15.61 -4.76 -14.54
C PHE A 94 17.00 -4.25 -14.91
N GLU A 95 18.02 -4.59 -14.12
CA GLU A 95 19.40 -4.17 -14.33
C GLU A 95 20.10 -4.93 -15.48
N ARG A 96 19.49 -6.01 -15.98
CA ARG A 96 20.13 -6.96 -16.93
C ARG A 96 19.39 -7.15 -18.27
N GLY A 97 18.13 -6.69 -18.40
CA GLY A 97 17.26 -7.04 -19.53
C GLY A 97 16.66 -5.85 -20.32
N GLY A 98 16.03 -6.17 -21.46
CA GLY A 98 15.33 -5.20 -22.31
C GLY A 98 14.01 -4.69 -21.72
N ARG A 99 13.81 -3.37 -21.71
CA ARG A 99 12.66 -2.69 -21.05
C ARG A 99 11.28 -3.18 -21.51
N ALA A 100 11.12 -3.60 -22.76
CA ALA A 100 9.85 -4.07 -23.32
C ALA A 100 9.48 -5.47 -22.80
N GLU A 101 10.43 -6.41 -22.79
CA GLU A 101 10.22 -7.76 -22.27
C GLU A 101 9.87 -7.73 -20.79
N LEU A 102 10.55 -6.88 -20.02
CA LEU A 102 10.29 -6.72 -18.60
C LEU A 102 8.88 -6.17 -18.31
N ARG A 103 8.40 -5.24 -19.13
CA ARG A 103 7.02 -4.73 -19.01
C ARG A 103 6.00 -5.85 -19.23
N ASN A 104 6.25 -6.74 -20.20
CA ASN A 104 5.39 -7.89 -20.46
C ASN A 104 5.42 -8.88 -19.29
N ARG A 105 6.60 -9.20 -18.76
CA ARG A 105 6.74 -10.04 -17.55
C ARG A 105 6.01 -9.44 -16.35
N LEU A 106 6.16 -8.13 -16.10
CA LEU A 106 5.45 -7.42 -15.04
C LEU A 106 3.93 -7.49 -15.20
N LYS A 107 3.43 -7.32 -16.43
CA LYS A 107 1.99 -7.40 -16.72
C LYS A 107 1.47 -8.81 -16.47
N ALA A 108 2.16 -9.83 -16.96
CA ALA A 108 1.79 -11.23 -16.76
C ALA A 108 1.77 -11.61 -15.27
N LEU A 109 2.80 -11.18 -14.52
CA LEU A 109 2.91 -11.41 -13.09
C LEU A 109 1.76 -10.75 -12.31
N ARG A 110 1.43 -9.49 -12.65
CA ARG A 110 0.28 -8.79 -12.06
C ARG A 110 -1.04 -9.48 -12.35
N GLU A 111 -1.24 -9.98 -13.57
CA GLU A 111 -2.48 -10.69 -13.91
C GLU A 111 -2.59 -12.00 -13.15
N LYS A 112 -1.51 -12.79 -13.09
CA LYS A 112 -1.46 -14.03 -12.29
C LYS A 112 -1.86 -13.78 -10.84
N HIS A 113 -1.22 -12.81 -10.18
CA HIS A 113 -1.54 -12.51 -8.79
C HIS A 113 -2.94 -11.94 -8.61
N ARG A 114 -3.45 -11.17 -9.58
CA ARG A 114 -4.82 -10.68 -9.58
C ARG A 114 -5.80 -11.85 -9.62
N GLU A 115 -5.59 -12.83 -10.50
CA GLU A 115 -6.44 -14.02 -10.60
C GLU A 115 -6.43 -14.84 -9.30
N GLU A 116 -5.25 -15.10 -8.73
CA GLU A 116 -5.10 -15.79 -7.45
C GLU A 116 -5.81 -15.04 -6.32
N TYR A 117 -5.66 -13.72 -6.26
CA TYR A 117 -6.35 -12.90 -5.28
C TYR A 117 -7.87 -12.96 -5.48
N MET A 118 -8.37 -12.86 -6.71
CA MET A 118 -9.80 -12.93 -7.00
C MET A 118 -10.39 -14.28 -6.60
N ARG A 119 -9.66 -15.39 -6.72
CA ARG A 119 -10.12 -16.70 -6.19
C ARG A 119 -10.31 -16.69 -4.67
N ILE A 120 -9.46 -15.98 -3.94
CA ILE A 120 -9.65 -15.77 -2.49
C ILE A 120 -10.89 -14.90 -2.26
N VAL A 121 -11.04 -13.81 -3.01
CA VAL A 121 -12.20 -12.91 -2.88
C VAL A 121 -13.53 -13.64 -3.12
N GLU A 122 -13.62 -14.48 -4.15
CA GLU A 122 -14.84 -15.26 -4.44
C GLU A 122 -15.23 -16.17 -3.26
N GLN A 123 -14.25 -16.75 -2.56
CA GLN A 123 -14.51 -17.57 -1.36
C GLN A 123 -14.88 -16.73 -0.13
N VAL A 124 -14.35 -15.51 -0.01
CA VAL A 124 -14.71 -14.58 1.09
C VAL A 124 -16.13 -14.03 0.92
N LYS A 125 -16.57 -13.76 -0.32
CA LYS A 125 -17.88 -13.14 -0.61
C LYS A 125 -19.06 -13.77 0.15
N PRO A 126 -19.29 -15.09 0.14
CA PRO A 126 -20.42 -15.68 0.86
C PRO A 126 -20.34 -15.46 2.37
N ILE A 127 -19.15 -15.53 2.97
CA ILE A 127 -18.92 -15.26 4.40
C ILE A 127 -19.25 -13.80 4.69
N ALA A 128 -18.67 -12.87 3.92
CA ALA A 128 -18.88 -11.43 4.08
C ALA A 128 -20.36 -11.02 3.87
N LYS A 129 -21.09 -11.74 3.01
CA LYS A 129 -22.53 -11.52 2.81
C LYS A 129 -23.33 -11.92 4.05
N ARG A 130 -23.02 -13.07 4.67
CA ARG A 130 -23.66 -13.53 5.91
C ARG A 130 -23.35 -12.63 7.09
N SER A 131 -22.09 -12.19 7.21
CA SER A 131 -21.61 -11.36 8.32
C SER A 131 -21.70 -9.85 8.08
N ARG A 132 -22.39 -9.42 7.01
CA ARG A 132 -22.42 -8.01 6.56
C ARG A 132 -22.92 -7.05 7.64
N THR A 133 -23.99 -7.41 8.35
CA THR A 133 -24.57 -6.57 9.40
C THR A 133 -23.55 -6.35 10.51
N LYS A 134 -22.90 -7.42 10.97
CA LYS A 134 -21.89 -7.33 12.02
C LYS A 134 -20.67 -6.51 11.61
N LEU A 135 -20.20 -6.66 10.37
CA LEU A 135 -19.13 -5.81 9.83
C LEU A 135 -19.52 -4.34 9.90
N ARG A 136 -20.72 -3.99 9.45
CA ARG A 136 -21.22 -2.61 9.50
C ARG A 136 -21.27 -2.10 10.93
N GLU A 137 -21.89 -2.84 11.85
CA GLU A 137 -21.96 -2.45 13.27
C GLU A 137 -20.57 -2.18 13.87
N LEU A 138 -19.58 -3.03 13.58
CA LEU A 138 -18.22 -2.84 14.07
C LEU A 138 -17.57 -1.57 13.53
N PHE A 139 -17.74 -1.28 12.23
CA PHE A 139 -17.17 -0.08 11.61
C PHE A 139 -17.90 1.18 12.06
N ASP A 140 -19.23 1.17 12.12
CA ASP A 140 -20.06 2.31 12.56
C ASP A 140 -19.76 2.64 14.03
N ALA A 141 -19.64 1.63 14.90
CA ALA A 141 -19.30 1.83 16.31
C ALA A 141 -17.87 2.37 16.55
N ASN A 142 -17.00 2.33 15.54
CA ASN A 142 -15.62 2.83 15.62
C ASN A 142 -15.34 3.93 14.58
N GLU A 143 -16.38 4.52 13.96
CA GLU A 143 -16.23 5.50 12.89
C GLU A 143 -15.37 6.70 13.31
N GLU A 144 -15.67 7.28 14.48
CA GLU A 144 -14.93 8.42 15.01
C GLU A 144 -13.43 8.10 15.20
N LYS A 145 -13.11 6.92 15.75
CA LYS A 145 -11.72 6.48 15.91
C LYS A 145 -11.03 6.29 14.56
N ILE A 146 -11.73 5.73 13.58
CA ILE A 146 -11.19 5.54 12.23
C ILE A 146 -10.88 6.88 11.56
N GLU A 147 -11.75 7.88 11.73
CA GLU A 147 -11.51 9.23 11.24
C GLU A 147 -10.34 9.91 11.96
N GLN A 148 -10.24 9.76 13.28
CA GLN A 148 -9.09 10.22 14.07
C GLN A 148 -7.79 9.58 13.56
N TRP A 149 -7.80 8.27 13.27
CA TRP A 149 -6.62 7.59 12.71
C TRP A 149 -6.23 8.14 11.33
N ARG A 150 -7.20 8.38 10.45
CA ARG A 150 -6.97 8.98 9.12
C ARG A 150 -6.44 10.40 9.23
N ALA A 151 -6.93 11.19 10.18
CA ALA A 151 -6.47 12.55 10.43
C ALA A 151 -5.02 12.53 10.95
N GLN A 152 -4.74 11.71 11.96
CA GLN A 152 -3.41 11.61 12.57
C GLN A 152 -2.36 11.09 11.57
N SER A 153 -2.70 10.11 10.72
CA SER A 153 -1.75 9.68 9.68
C SER A 153 -1.50 10.73 8.62
N ARG A 154 -2.51 11.51 8.25
CA ARG A 154 -2.33 12.65 7.34
C ARG A 154 -1.46 13.72 7.97
N LYS A 155 -1.60 13.95 9.28
CA LYS A 155 -0.75 14.87 10.04
C LYS A 155 0.71 14.40 10.06
N ILE A 156 0.98 13.14 10.41
CA ILE A 156 2.35 12.57 10.38
C ILE A 156 2.99 12.74 8.99
N ILE A 157 2.25 12.40 7.93
CA ILE A 157 2.75 12.55 6.55
C ILE A 157 2.94 14.03 6.18
N GLY A 158 2.08 14.93 6.66
CA GLY A 158 2.16 16.37 6.42
C GLY A 158 3.37 16.99 7.10
N ASP A 159 3.48 16.81 8.42
CA ASP A 159 4.61 17.29 9.23
C ASP A 159 5.94 16.78 8.64
N TRP A 160 6.02 15.48 8.29
CA TRP A 160 7.22 14.91 7.66
C TRP A 160 7.55 15.53 6.30
N LYS A 161 6.56 15.88 5.48
CA LYS A 161 6.79 16.54 4.18
C LYS A 161 7.29 17.96 4.36
N ASP A 162 6.73 18.68 5.31
CA ASP A 162 7.15 20.06 5.62
C ASP A 162 8.62 20.07 6.09
N ASP A 163 9.03 19.06 6.87
CA ASP A 163 10.40 18.87 7.33
C ASP A 163 11.38 18.39 6.24
N HIS A 164 10.87 17.94 5.08
CA HIS A 164 11.65 17.34 3.99
C HIS A 164 11.30 17.90 2.60
N ASP A 165 10.79 19.14 2.53
CA ASP A 165 10.35 19.79 1.28
C ASP A 165 11.46 19.82 0.21
N GLU A 166 12.72 19.90 0.63
CA GLU A 166 13.90 19.90 -0.23
C GLU A 166 14.09 18.61 -1.04
N LEU A 167 13.40 17.53 -0.68
CA LEU A 167 13.47 16.25 -1.38
C LEU A 167 12.52 16.17 -2.60
N GLY A 168 11.66 17.17 -2.81
CA GLY A 168 10.80 17.27 -4.00
C GLY A 168 9.89 16.05 -4.17
N LEU A 169 9.34 15.56 -3.07
CA LEU A 169 8.54 14.33 -3.02
C LEU A 169 7.12 14.58 -3.50
N ASN A 170 6.65 13.75 -4.43
CA ASN A 170 5.27 13.82 -4.92
C ASN A 170 4.35 12.99 -4.01
N ASP A 171 3.08 13.40 -3.91
CA ASP A 171 1.99 12.70 -3.17
C ASP A 171 1.72 11.23 -3.55
N ARG A 172 2.50 10.63 -4.45
CA ARG A 172 2.24 9.31 -5.01
C ARG A 172 2.66 8.20 -4.04
N GLY A 173 1.78 7.90 -3.09
CA GLY A 173 1.74 6.63 -2.38
C GLY A 173 2.76 6.46 -1.25
N GLU A 174 3.44 7.53 -0.86
CA GLU A 174 4.31 7.58 0.31
C GLU A 174 3.43 7.63 1.58
N GLY A 175 3.66 6.71 2.53
CA GLY A 175 2.95 6.70 3.82
C GLY A 175 1.56 6.04 3.86
N ARG A 176 1.18 5.21 2.88
CA ARG A 176 -0.12 4.50 2.97
C ARG A 176 -0.16 3.59 4.18
N LEU A 177 -1.07 3.88 5.11
CA LEU A 177 -1.30 3.03 6.26
C LEU A 177 -1.71 1.60 5.87
N PRO A 178 -1.18 0.58 6.57
CA PRO A 178 -1.74 -0.75 6.55
C PRO A 178 -3.25 -0.69 6.84
N LEU A 179 -4.05 -1.41 6.04
CA LEU A 179 -5.50 -1.59 6.22
C LEU A 179 -6.41 -0.34 6.07
N LEU A 180 -5.87 0.89 6.21
CA LEU A 180 -6.64 2.14 6.17
C LEU A 180 -6.41 2.98 4.88
N GLY A 181 -5.41 2.64 4.06
CA GLY A 181 -5.00 3.43 2.89
C GLY A 181 -5.83 3.28 1.60
N SER A 182 -7.07 2.79 1.66
CA SER A 182 -7.97 2.65 0.50
C SER A 182 -9.21 3.52 0.69
N SER A 183 -9.47 4.41 -0.28
CA SER A 183 -10.73 5.18 -0.37
C SER A 183 -11.93 4.30 -0.74
N ASP A 184 -11.69 3.06 -1.17
CA ASP A 184 -12.74 2.10 -1.48
C ASP A 184 -13.10 1.26 -0.23
N PRO A 185 -14.30 1.46 0.37
CA PRO A 185 -14.72 0.78 1.59
C PRO A 185 -14.82 -0.74 1.40
N ARG A 186 -15.10 -1.23 0.19
CA ARG A 186 -15.17 -2.68 -0.08
C ARG A 186 -13.79 -3.32 0.02
N LYS A 187 -12.77 -2.64 -0.49
CA LYS A 187 -11.38 -3.11 -0.38
C LYS A 187 -10.89 -3.06 1.07
N SER A 188 -11.28 -2.04 1.83
CA SER A 188 -10.91 -1.93 3.25
C SER A 188 -11.57 -3.04 4.07
N ALA A 189 -12.86 -3.31 3.87
CA ALA A 189 -13.56 -4.43 4.51
C ALA A 189 -12.93 -5.78 4.15
N LEU A 190 -12.62 -6.01 2.87
CA LEU A 190 -11.97 -7.25 2.43
C LEU A 190 -10.58 -7.43 3.05
N ARG A 191 -9.79 -6.36 3.14
CA ARG A 191 -8.48 -6.36 3.81
C ARG A 191 -8.63 -6.71 5.30
N PHE A 192 -9.60 -6.12 5.98
CA PHE A 192 -9.90 -6.42 7.38
C PHE A 192 -10.29 -7.88 7.58
N ILE A 193 -11.17 -8.43 6.74
CA ILE A 193 -11.60 -9.84 6.80
C ILE A 193 -10.41 -10.80 6.60
N LEU A 194 -9.55 -10.52 5.62
CA LEU A 194 -8.37 -11.33 5.26
C LEU A 194 -7.11 -11.01 6.08
N TRP A 195 -7.22 -10.12 7.06
CA TRP A 195 -6.15 -9.85 8.01
C TRP A 195 -6.11 -10.96 9.07
N ASP A 196 -4.90 -11.31 9.51
CA ASP A 196 -4.65 -12.40 10.47
C ASP A 196 -4.26 -11.87 11.86
N GLY A 197 -4.45 -10.57 12.12
CA GLY A 197 -4.05 -9.92 13.37
C GLY A 197 -2.56 -9.57 13.45
N THR A 198 -1.75 -9.95 12.46
CA THR A 198 -0.30 -9.68 12.46
C THR A 198 0.06 -8.50 11.56
N VAL A 199 1.04 -7.69 11.99
CA VAL A 199 1.67 -6.69 11.14
C VAL A 199 2.87 -7.36 10.49
N ASP A 200 2.94 -7.36 9.16
CA ASP A 200 4.05 -7.96 8.45
C ASP A 200 5.32 -7.13 8.73
N GLU A 201 6.35 -7.76 9.30
CA GLU A 201 7.55 -7.04 9.71
C GLU A 201 8.38 -6.57 8.51
N SER A 202 8.16 -7.18 7.35
CA SER A 202 9.00 -7.04 6.16
C SER A 202 8.61 -5.89 5.23
N ASP A 203 8.09 -4.80 5.79
CA ASP A 203 7.89 -3.50 5.13
C ASP A 203 9.17 -2.61 5.13
N GLU A 204 10.33 -3.19 5.48
CA GLU A 204 11.67 -2.59 5.39
C GLU A 204 12.23 -2.52 3.94
#